data_AF-A0A2G1YEE3-F1
#
_entry.id   AF-A0A2G1YEE3-F1
#
_cell.length_a   1.000
_cell.length_b   1.000
_cell.length_c   1.000
_cell.angle_alpha   90.00
_cell.angle_beta   90.00
_cell.angle_gamma   90.00
#
_symmetry.space_group_name_H-M   'P 1'
#
loop_
_entity.id
_entity.type
_entity.pdbx_description
1 polymer ?
#
loop_
_entity_poly.entity_id
_entity_poly.type
_entity_poly.pdbx_seq_one_letter_code
_entity_poly.pdbx_strand_id
1 'polypeptide(L)'
;MIKVTLVGRGNVSSHLAHAFRLAENVELVAVLDSRKELHPKSLSTSDVCIIVVSDDAIKTVGKYFAKSQCLVVHTSGSIALTALPKGIRRGVFYPLQTFTKNQDVDFKGIPLCIEAENKKDLGIMSTLASTISNKVIEINSEQRKSLHIAAIFVNNFTNHLYYIGQQLCEENKIPFELLSPLIQETVKKIGALSPYEAQTGPARRKDAGIFESHMSHLKKEDYKKIYAVLTESIQNTYGKKL
;
A
#
# COMPACT_ATOMS: atom_id res chain seq x y z
N MET A 1 0.57 -4.16 -28.89
CA MET A 1 0.79 -4.70 -27.54
C MET A 1 1.86 -3.88 -26.85
N ILE A 2 1.66 -3.52 -25.57
CA ILE A 2 2.67 -2.84 -24.74
C ILE A 2 3.57 -3.92 -24.14
N LYS A 3 4.88 -3.82 -24.36
CA LYS A 3 5.88 -4.75 -23.84
C LYS A 3 6.35 -4.32 -22.45
N VAL A 4 6.16 -5.18 -21.46
CA VAL A 4 6.47 -4.90 -20.05
C VAL A 4 7.53 -5.87 -19.55
N THR A 5 8.55 -5.33 -18.86
CA THR A 5 9.48 -6.12 -18.05
C THR A 5 9.34 -5.73 -16.58
N LEU A 6 9.25 -6.73 -15.71
CA LEU A 6 9.30 -6.53 -14.25
C LEU A 6 10.70 -6.80 -13.74
N VAL A 7 11.20 -5.97 -12.83
CA VAL A 7 12.53 -6.10 -12.21
C VAL A 7 12.38 -6.21 -10.70
N GLY A 8 12.57 -7.41 -10.18
CA GLY A 8 12.27 -7.80 -8.80
C GLY A 8 11.27 -8.96 -8.77
N ARG A 9 11.36 -9.80 -7.73
CA ARG A 9 10.56 -11.04 -7.59
C ARG A 9 9.79 -11.14 -6.26
N GLY A 10 9.46 -10.00 -5.66
CA GLY A 10 8.64 -9.93 -4.44
C GLY A 10 7.14 -10.12 -4.69
N ASN A 11 6.32 -9.98 -3.64
CA ASN A 11 4.87 -10.19 -3.72
C ASN A 11 4.21 -9.30 -4.78
N VAL A 12 4.49 -8.00 -4.80
CA VAL A 12 3.91 -7.09 -5.81
C VAL A 12 4.23 -7.55 -7.24
N SER A 13 5.46 -8.06 -7.46
CA SER A 13 5.90 -8.53 -8.78
C SER A 13 5.14 -9.78 -9.22
N SER A 14 4.90 -10.74 -8.33
CA SER A 14 4.13 -11.94 -8.69
C SER A 14 2.69 -11.61 -9.07
N HIS A 15 2.08 -10.66 -8.36
CA HIS A 15 0.71 -10.20 -8.62
C HIS A 15 0.61 -9.41 -9.93
N LEU A 16 1.53 -8.48 -10.18
CA LEU A 16 1.60 -7.76 -11.46
C LEU A 16 1.88 -8.71 -12.62
N ALA A 17 2.78 -9.68 -12.46
CA ALA A 17 3.07 -10.67 -13.49
C ALA A 17 1.82 -11.49 -13.86
N HIS A 18 1.05 -11.91 -12.85
CA HIS A 18 -0.22 -12.59 -13.08
C HIS A 18 -1.21 -11.69 -13.82
N ALA A 19 -1.41 -10.47 -13.35
CA ALA A 19 -2.33 -9.52 -13.96
C ALA A 19 -1.97 -9.20 -15.42
N PHE A 20 -0.69 -8.95 -15.73
CA PHE A 20 -0.24 -8.65 -17.08
C PHE A 20 -0.31 -9.84 -18.04
N ARG A 21 -0.19 -11.09 -17.54
CA ARG A 21 -0.39 -12.29 -18.38
C ARG A 21 -1.85 -12.47 -18.81
N LEU A 22 -2.79 -12.01 -17.99
CA LEU A 22 -4.22 -12.07 -18.28
C LEU A 22 -4.72 -10.84 -19.04
N ALA A 23 -3.92 -9.77 -19.11
CA ALA A 23 -4.30 -8.53 -19.74
C ALA A 23 -4.22 -8.63 -21.27
N GLU A 24 -5.27 -8.19 -21.95
CA GLU A 24 -5.23 -8.00 -23.38
C GLU A 24 -4.29 -6.84 -23.74
N ASN A 25 -3.68 -6.91 -24.93
CA ASN A 25 -2.79 -5.88 -25.45
C ASN A 25 -1.53 -5.61 -24.61
N VAL A 26 -1.16 -6.49 -23.68
CA VAL A 26 0.09 -6.44 -22.90
C VAL A 26 0.90 -7.71 -23.15
N GLU A 27 2.21 -7.54 -23.35
CA GLU A 27 3.17 -8.64 -23.44
C GLU A 27 4.13 -8.55 -22.25
N LEU A 28 4.06 -9.51 -21.33
CA LEU A 28 5.05 -9.65 -20.26
C LEU A 28 6.31 -10.31 -20.82
N VAL A 29 7.30 -9.48 -21.18
CA VAL A 29 8.55 -9.92 -21.81
C VAL A 29 9.41 -10.73 -20.84
N ALA A 30 9.56 -10.23 -19.61
CA ALA A 30 10.38 -10.88 -18.59
C ALA A 30 10.02 -10.48 -17.16
N VAL A 31 10.39 -11.34 -16.22
CA VAL A 31 10.44 -11.03 -14.78
C VAL A 31 11.86 -11.32 -14.30
N LEU A 32 12.64 -10.26 -14.11
CA LEU A 32 14.07 -10.34 -13.83
C LEU A 32 14.36 -10.29 -12.33
N ASP A 33 15.32 -11.10 -11.86
CA ASP A 33 15.96 -10.87 -10.56
C ASP A 33 16.89 -9.64 -10.66
N SER A 34 16.60 -8.62 -9.85
CA SER A 34 17.31 -7.33 -9.86
C SER A 34 18.80 -7.42 -9.52
N ARG A 35 19.27 -8.54 -8.94
CA ARG A 35 20.67 -8.75 -8.53
C ARG A 35 21.45 -9.64 -9.48
N LYS A 36 20.78 -10.51 -10.24
CA LYS A 36 21.44 -11.55 -11.06
C LYS A 36 21.23 -11.36 -12.55
N GLU A 37 20.03 -10.93 -12.95
CA GLU A 37 19.59 -10.98 -14.35
C GLU A 37 19.52 -9.58 -14.99
N LEU A 38 19.68 -8.52 -14.20
CA LEU A 38 19.57 -7.14 -14.67
C LEU A 38 20.87 -6.65 -15.31
N HIS A 39 20.88 -6.58 -16.64
CA HIS A 39 21.97 -6.01 -17.44
C HIS A 39 21.42 -5.14 -18.58
N PRO A 40 22.16 -4.15 -19.12
CA PRO A 40 21.63 -3.27 -20.18
C PRO A 40 21.03 -4.00 -21.40
N LYS A 41 21.59 -5.16 -21.77
CA LYS A 41 21.07 -6.00 -22.87
C LYS A 41 19.71 -6.63 -22.57
N SER A 42 19.37 -6.84 -21.30
CA SER A 42 18.09 -7.43 -20.87
C SER A 42 16.89 -6.47 -21.01
N LEU A 43 17.16 -5.19 -21.33
CA LEU A 43 16.17 -4.10 -21.30
C LEU A 43 15.78 -3.58 -22.69
N SER A 44 16.41 -4.07 -23.76
CA SER A 44 16.35 -3.45 -25.10
C SER A 44 15.04 -3.64 -25.85
N THR A 45 14.12 -4.46 -25.35
CA THR A 45 12.89 -4.87 -26.07
C THR A 45 11.59 -4.44 -25.41
N SER A 46 11.65 -3.77 -24.24
CA SER A 46 10.45 -3.38 -23.49
C SER A 46 10.07 -1.91 -23.71
N ASP A 47 8.77 -1.64 -23.77
CA ASP A 47 8.23 -0.28 -23.78
C ASP A 47 8.24 0.31 -22.36
N VAL A 48 7.91 -0.52 -21.36
CA VAL A 48 7.86 -0.15 -19.94
C VAL A 48 8.64 -1.15 -19.10
N CYS A 49 9.49 -0.63 -18.22
CA CYS A 49 10.27 -1.40 -17.26
C CYS A 49 9.81 -1.02 -15.84
N ILE A 50 9.21 -1.95 -15.11
CA ILE A 50 8.68 -1.72 -13.77
C ILE A 50 9.63 -2.31 -12.72
N ILE A 51 10.26 -1.44 -11.93
CA ILE A 51 11.11 -1.78 -10.79
C ILE A 51 10.22 -2.08 -9.58
N VAL A 52 10.25 -3.34 -9.15
CA VAL A 52 9.42 -3.89 -8.07
C VAL A 52 10.32 -4.49 -6.97
N VAL A 53 11.11 -3.62 -6.35
CA VAL A 53 12.08 -3.93 -5.29
C VAL A 53 11.78 -3.13 -4.03
N SER A 54 12.52 -3.35 -2.93
CA SER A 54 12.41 -2.51 -1.74
C SER A 54 12.74 -1.05 -2.05
N ASP A 55 12.14 -0.13 -1.28
CA ASP A 55 12.32 1.32 -1.46
C ASP A 55 13.81 1.71 -1.52
N ASP A 56 14.63 1.17 -0.62
CA ASP A 56 16.08 1.42 -0.56
C ASP A 56 16.84 0.98 -1.82
N ALA A 57 16.34 -0.05 -2.51
CA ALA A 57 17.01 -0.61 -3.68
C ALA A 57 16.67 0.15 -4.97
N ILE A 58 15.60 0.97 -5.00
CA ILE A 58 15.10 1.64 -6.22
C ILE A 58 16.20 2.48 -6.87
N LYS A 59 16.89 3.31 -6.09
CA LYS A 59 17.95 4.19 -6.62
C LYS A 59 19.10 3.39 -7.23
N THR A 60 19.51 2.31 -6.58
CA THR A 60 20.62 1.47 -7.04
C THR A 60 20.25 0.69 -8.29
N VAL A 61 19.06 0.09 -8.32
CA VAL A 61 18.53 -0.64 -9.49
C VAL A 61 18.27 0.31 -10.67
N GLY A 62 17.78 1.52 -10.41
CA GLY A 62 17.54 2.55 -11.43
C GLY A 62 18.78 2.93 -12.23
N LYS A 63 19.99 2.83 -11.66
CA LYS A 63 21.25 3.14 -12.37
C LYS A 63 21.50 2.27 -13.60
N TYR A 64 21.00 1.03 -13.61
CA TYR A 64 21.14 0.12 -14.76
C TYR A 64 20.39 0.63 -16.01
N PHE A 65 19.44 1.55 -15.82
CA PHE A 65 18.61 2.10 -16.88
C PHE A 65 19.11 3.42 -17.46
N ALA A 66 20.28 3.93 -17.05
CA ALA A 66 20.78 5.24 -17.47
C ALA A 66 20.90 5.43 -19.00
N LYS A 67 20.99 4.33 -19.77
CA LYS A 67 21.04 4.33 -21.24
C LYS A 67 19.81 3.67 -21.88
N SER A 68 18.80 3.31 -21.09
CA SER A 68 17.59 2.65 -21.58
C SER A 68 16.66 3.65 -22.28
N GLN A 69 15.93 3.17 -23.29
CA GLN A 69 14.87 3.91 -23.97
C GLN A 69 13.47 3.54 -23.46
N CYS A 70 13.35 2.48 -22.64
CA CYS A 70 12.09 2.11 -22.01
C CYS A 70 11.66 3.18 -20.99
N LEU A 71 10.36 3.31 -20.78
CA LEU A 71 9.82 4.06 -19.66
C LEU A 71 10.07 3.29 -18.36
N VAL A 72 10.86 3.84 -17.46
CA VAL A 72 11.27 3.19 -16.20
C VAL A 72 10.40 3.71 -15.07
N VAL A 73 9.70 2.81 -14.40
CA VAL A 73 8.80 3.17 -13.30
C VAL A 73 9.07 2.29 -12.09
N HIS A 74 8.78 2.76 -10.89
CA HIS A 74 8.82 1.94 -9.68
C HIS A 74 7.46 1.84 -9.02
N THR A 75 7.29 0.91 -8.08
CA THR A 75 6.00 0.67 -7.39
C THR A 75 5.93 1.23 -5.97
N SER A 76 6.88 2.06 -5.54
CA SER A 76 6.85 2.64 -4.18
C SER A 76 5.76 3.68 -3.98
N GLY A 77 5.10 3.62 -2.83
CA GLY A 77 4.18 4.66 -2.34
C GLY A 77 4.88 5.87 -1.73
N SER A 78 6.17 5.77 -1.38
CA SER A 78 6.88 6.80 -0.60
C SER A 78 8.02 7.48 -1.39
N ILE A 79 8.63 6.76 -2.33
CA ILE A 79 9.76 7.24 -3.11
C ILE A 79 9.26 8.07 -4.30
N ALA A 80 9.91 9.20 -4.55
CA ALA A 80 9.62 10.07 -5.70
C ALA A 80 10.26 9.54 -6.98
N LEU A 81 9.66 9.83 -8.15
CA LEU A 81 10.24 9.45 -9.45
C LEU A 81 11.66 10.00 -9.65
N THR A 82 12.02 11.07 -8.96
CA THR A 82 13.36 11.70 -9.00
C THR A 82 14.46 10.82 -8.39
N ALA A 83 14.11 9.75 -7.68
CA ALA A 83 15.06 8.73 -7.24
C ALA A 83 15.63 7.93 -8.43
N LEU A 84 14.91 7.88 -9.56
CA LEU A 84 15.42 7.34 -10.81
C LEU A 84 16.32 8.37 -11.51
N PRO A 85 17.35 7.93 -12.26
CA PRO A 85 18.29 8.83 -12.93
C PRO A 85 17.61 9.95 -13.74
N LYS A 86 18.21 11.13 -13.76
CA LYS A 86 17.78 12.22 -14.64
C LYS A 86 18.13 11.89 -16.09
N GLY A 87 17.29 12.31 -17.04
CA GLY A 87 17.54 12.15 -18.48
C GLY A 87 17.03 10.84 -19.07
N ILE A 88 16.42 9.97 -18.27
CA ILE A 88 15.66 8.81 -18.75
C ILE A 88 14.16 9.11 -18.68
N ARG A 89 13.37 8.33 -19.41
CA ARG A 89 11.90 8.33 -19.27
C ARG A 89 11.54 7.67 -17.95
N ARG A 90 10.93 8.42 -17.02
CA ARG A 90 10.70 7.96 -15.64
C ARG A 90 9.33 8.29 -15.09
N GLY A 91 8.87 7.44 -14.16
CA GLY A 91 7.60 7.61 -13.48
C GLY A 91 7.41 6.66 -12.31
N VAL A 92 6.16 6.54 -11.86
CA VAL A 92 5.71 5.66 -10.77
C VAL A 92 4.46 4.92 -11.20
N PHE A 93 4.40 3.63 -10.90
CA PHE A 93 3.28 2.75 -11.15
C PHE A 93 2.91 2.06 -9.84
N TYR A 94 2.07 2.71 -9.03
CA TYR A 94 1.81 2.34 -7.64
C TYR A 94 0.43 1.67 -7.48
N PRO A 95 0.36 0.34 -7.33
CA PRO A 95 -0.86 -0.33 -6.92
C PRO A 95 -1.14 -0.13 -5.43
N LEU A 96 -2.24 0.55 -5.11
CA LEU A 96 -2.66 0.79 -3.73
C LEU A 96 -3.40 -0.43 -3.17
N GLN A 97 -2.65 -1.43 -2.72
CA GLN A 97 -3.18 -2.66 -2.10
C GLN A 97 -2.12 -3.32 -1.21
N THR A 98 -2.57 -4.09 -0.21
CA THR A 98 -1.71 -5.03 0.52
C THR A 98 -1.59 -6.36 -0.24
N PHE A 99 -0.37 -6.75 -0.58
CA PHE A 99 -0.11 -7.96 -1.39
C PHE A 99 0.51 -9.06 -0.53
N THR A 100 -0.23 -10.17 -0.38
CA THR A 100 0.20 -11.36 0.33
C THR A 100 0.54 -12.45 -0.67
N LYS A 101 1.68 -13.13 -0.47
CA LYS A 101 2.08 -14.25 -1.34
C LYS A 101 1.00 -15.35 -1.33
N ASN A 102 0.69 -15.92 -2.50
CA ASN A 102 -0.30 -16.99 -2.68
C ASN A 102 -1.76 -16.62 -2.37
N GLN A 103 -2.09 -15.33 -2.33
CA GLN A 103 -3.47 -14.87 -2.23
C GLN A 103 -3.84 -14.18 -3.53
N ASP A 104 -4.82 -14.71 -4.26
CA ASP A 104 -5.28 -14.07 -5.48
C ASP A 104 -5.95 -12.74 -5.16
N VAL A 105 -5.66 -11.73 -5.99
CA VAL A 105 -6.27 -10.40 -5.90
C VAL A 105 -6.75 -9.99 -7.28
N ASP A 106 -8.01 -9.58 -7.36
CA ASP A 106 -8.57 -8.98 -8.57
C ASP A 106 -8.07 -7.54 -8.74
N PHE A 107 -7.19 -7.33 -9.72
CA PHE A 107 -6.66 -6.00 -10.03
C PHE A 107 -7.72 -5.02 -10.55
N LYS A 108 -8.86 -5.50 -11.07
CA LYS A 108 -9.92 -4.61 -11.58
C LYS A 108 -10.43 -3.66 -10.50
N GLY A 109 -10.46 -4.11 -9.24
CA GLY A 109 -10.86 -3.29 -8.09
C GLY A 109 -9.75 -2.44 -7.46
N ILE A 110 -8.47 -2.72 -7.74
CA ILE A 110 -7.33 -2.06 -7.10
C ILE A 110 -7.06 -0.71 -7.73
N PRO A 111 -7.02 0.40 -6.96
CA PRO A 111 -6.56 1.68 -7.49
C PRO A 111 -5.09 1.61 -7.94
N LEU A 112 -4.82 2.01 -9.17
CA LEU A 112 -3.48 2.20 -9.71
C LEU A 112 -3.16 3.68 -9.80
N CYS A 113 -2.26 4.12 -8.94
CA CYS A 113 -1.76 5.48 -8.90
C CYS A 113 -0.55 5.61 -9.84
N ILE A 114 -0.61 6.54 -10.79
CA ILE A 114 0.45 6.76 -11.79
C ILE A 114 1.00 8.18 -11.73
N GLU A 115 2.29 8.32 -12.04
CA GLU A 115 2.99 9.60 -12.12
C GLU A 115 4.07 9.51 -13.20
N ALA A 116 4.21 10.50 -14.07
CA ALA A 116 5.25 10.55 -15.09
C ALA A 116 5.88 11.95 -15.17
N GLU A 117 7.13 12.04 -15.61
CA GLU A 117 7.78 13.33 -15.85
C GLU A 117 7.17 14.11 -17.03
N ASN A 118 6.51 13.43 -17.98
CA ASN A 118 5.88 14.07 -19.14
C ASN A 118 4.55 13.42 -19.53
N LYS A 119 3.69 14.19 -20.22
CA LYS A 119 2.34 13.75 -20.62
C LYS A 119 2.32 12.53 -21.54
N LYS A 120 3.34 12.36 -22.40
CA LYS A 120 3.42 11.22 -23.33
C LYS A 120 3.59 9.92 -22.55
N ASP A 121 4.52 9.89 -21.61
CA ASP A 121 4.79 8.73 -20.75
C ASP A 121 3.62 8.44 -19.80
N LEU A 122 2.95 9.48 -19.31
CA LEU A 122 1.71 9.33 -18.54
C LEU A 122 0.61 8.64 -19.36
N GLY A 123 0.44 8.98 -20.64
CA GLY A 123 -0.52 8.31 -21.53
C GLY A 123 -0.22 6.82 -21.72
N ILE A 124 1.06 6.46 -21.82
CA ILE A 124 1.50 5.05 -21.90
C ILE A 124 1.16 4.33 -20.59
N MET A 125 1.48 4.90 -19.43
CA MET A 125 1.14 4.31 -18.13
C MET A 125 -0.35 4.21 -17.89
N SER A 126 -1.13 5.20 -18.30
CA SER A 126 -2.59 5.20 -18.18
C SER A 126 -3.19 4.06 -19.01
N THR A 127 -2.72 3.89 -20.25
CA THR A 127 -3.13 2.78 -21.12
C THR A 127 -2.77 1.44 -20.49
N LEU A 128 -1.51 1.28 -20.03
CA LEU A 128 -1.05 0.05 -19.39
C LEU A 128 -1.83 -0.26 -18.10
N ALA A 129 -2.01 0.71 -17.21
CA ALA A 129 -2.73 0.54 -15.95
C ALA A 129 -4.19 0.13 -16.19
N SER A 130 -4.85 0.73 -17.19
CA SER A 130 -6.26 0.46 -17.53
C SER A 130 -6.48 -0.97 -18.04
N THR A 131 -5.44 -1.66 -18.51
CA THR A 131 -5.57 -3.06 -18.92
C THR A 131 -5.88 -3.98 -17.73
N ILE A 132 -5.35 -3.67 -16.54
CA ILE A 132 -5.46 -4.49 -15.34
C ILE A 132 -6.39 -3.91 -14.27
N SER A 133 -6.65 -2.59 -14.26
CA SER A 133 -7.49 -1.93 -13.26
C SER A 133 -8.57 -1.05 -13.88
N ASN A 134 -9.74 -0.97 -13.24
CA ASN A 134 -10.80 -0.03 -13.60
C ASN A 134 -10.64 1.35 -12.92
N LYS A 135 -9.62 1.52 -12.07
CA LYS A 135 -9.38 2.72 -11.26
C LYS A 135 -7.94 3.19 -11.44
N VAL A 136 -7.71 4.01 -12.46
CA VAL A 136 -6.40 4.62 -12.72
C VAL A 136 -6.45 6.09 -12.31
N ILE A 137 -5.50 6.52 -11.46
CA ILE A 137 -5.50 7.85 -10.86
C ILE A 137 -4.12 8.47 -11.06
N GLU A 138 -4.07 9.66 -11.66
CA GLU A 138 -2.85 10.46 -11.71
C GLU A 138 -2.65 11.18 -10.37
N ILE A 139 -1.50 10.96 -9.73
CA ILE A 139 -1.11 11.67 -8.51
C ILE A 139 0.37 12.00 -8.53
N ASN A 140 0.75 13.15 -7.98
CA ASN A 140 2.15 13.52 -7.84
C ASN A 140 2.81 12.84 -6.61
N SER A 141 4.13 12.94 -6.51
CA SER A 141 4.92 12.33 -5.44
C SER A 141 4.50 12.76 -4.03
N GLU A 142 4.15 14.03 -3.83
CA GLU A 142 3.68 14.52 -2.52
C GLU A 142 2.31 13.94 -2.16
N GLN A 143 1.36 13.95 -3.09
CA GLN A 143 0.05 13.34 -2.92
C GLN A 143 0.15 11.84 -2.64
N ARG A 144 1.01 11.12 -3.38
CA ARG A 144 1.25 9.69 -3.18
C ARG A 144 1.83 9.39 -1.80
N LYS A 145 2.78 10.21 -1.34
CA LYS A 145 3.36 10.08 -0.01
C LYS A 145 2.30 10.27 1.08
N SER A 146 1.45 11.30 0.97
CA SER A 146 0.32 11.50 1.89
C SER A 146 -0.67 10.33 1.87
N LEU A 147 -1.01 9.83 0.67
CA LEU A 147 -1.87 8.66 0.50
C LEU A 147 -1.26 7.40 1.12
N HIS A 148 0.04 7.19 0.95
CA HIS A 148 0.74 6.04 1.53
C HIS A 148 0.72 6.08 3.07
N ILE A 149 0.94 7.25 3.67
CA ILE A 149 0.81 7.44 5.12
C ILE A 149 -0.63 7.12 5.55
N ALA A 150 -1.65 7.65 4.85
CA ALA A 150 -3.04 7.33 5.15
C ALA A 150 -3.33 5.82 5.05
N ALA A 151 -2.79 5.13 4.04
CA ALA A 151 -2.91 3.69 3.86
C ALA A 151 -2.32 2.89 5.04
N ILE A 152 -1.18 3.34 5.60
CA ILE A 152 -0.58 2.74 6.78
C ILE A 152 -1.53 2.80 7.98
N PHE A 153 -2.17 3.94 8.22
CA PHE A 153 -3.14 4.08 9.32
C PHE A 153 -4.35 3.14 9.13
N VAL A 154 -4.98 3.17 7.95
CA VAL A 154 -6.23 2.43 7.71
C VAL A 154 -6.03 0.93 7.47
N ASN A 155 -4.79 0.47 7.22
CA ASN A 155 -4.50 -0.93 6.98
C ASN A 155 -3.44 -1.51 7.93
N ASN A 156 -2.19 -1.04 7.88
CA ASN A 156 -1.10 -1.67 8.62
C ASN A 156 -1.25 -1.52 10.14
N PHE A 157 -1.51 -0.31 10.63
CA PHE A 157 -1.74 -0.07 12.05
C PHE A 157 -3.04 -0.75 12.51
N THR A 158 -4.10 -0.66 11.71
CA THR A 158 -5.37 -1.34 12.00
C THR A 158 -5.20 -2.86 12.15
N ASN A 159 -4.45 -3.51 11.26
CA ASN A 159 -4.12 -4.93 11.39
C ASN A 159 -3.31 -5.24 12.65
N HIS A 160 -2.37 -4.36 13.03
CA HIS A 160 -1.64 -4.53 14.29
C HIS A 160 -2.55 -4.44 15.52
N LEU A 161 -3.57 -3.57 15.49
CA LEU A 161 -4.60 -3.51 16.54
C LEU A 161 -5.42 -4.81 16.62
N TYR A 162 -5.72 -5.44 15.48
CA TYR A 162 -6.33 -6.78 15.47
C TYR A 162 -5.42 -7.83 16.12
N TYR A 163 -4.12 -7.79 15.82
CA TYR A 163 -3.15 -8.69 16.45
C TYR A 163 -3.06 -8.49 17.97
N ILE A 164 -3.05 -7.24 18.45
CA ILE A 164 -3.11 -6.96 19.90
C ILE A 164 -4.39 -7.55 20.51
N GLY A 165 -5.54 -7.35 19.86
CA GLY A 165 -6.81 -7.96 20.29
C GLY A 165 -6.75 -9.49 20.34
N GLN A 166 -6.15 -10.12 19.34
CA GLN A 166 -5.93 -11.57 19.31
C GLN A 166 -5.07 -12.04 20.49
N GLN A 167 -3.97 -11.35 20.77
CA GLN A 167 -3.09 -11.68 21.90
C GLN A 167 -3.82 -11.55 23.25
N LEU A 168 -4.65 -10.52 23.42
CA LEU A 168 -5.48 -10.36 24.64
C LEU A 168 -6.51 -11.49 24.77
N CYS A 169 -7.12 -11.92 23.66
CA CYS A 169 -8.02 -13.08 23.63
C CYS A 169 -7.28 -14.37 24.02
N GLU A 170 -6.12 -14.64 23.43
CA GLU A 170 -5.29 -15.82 23.72
C GLU A 170 -4.87 -15.87 25.20
N GLU A 171 -4.39 -14.75 25.75
CA GLU A 171 -3.97 -14.64 27.16
C GLU A 171 -5.11 -14.94 28.14
N ASN A 172 -6.36 -14.75 27.73
CA ASN A 172 -7.56 -14.97 28.53
C ASN A 172 -8.37 -16.19 28.09
N LYS A 173 -7.83 -17.03 27.19
CA LYS A 173 -8.47 -18.24 26.65
C LYS A 173 -9.83 -17.96 25.99
N ILE A 174 -9.93 -16.83 25.30
CA ILE A 174 -11.11 -16.40 24.55
C ILE A 174 -10.84 -16.67 23.06
N PRO A 175 -11.75 -17.31 22.31
CA PRO A 175 -11.63 -17.44 20.87
C PRO A 175 -11.67 -16.07 20.18
N PHE A 176 -10.69 -15.77 19.31
CA PHE A 176 -10.61 -14.47 18.63
C PHE A 176 -11.75 -14.25 17.63
N GLU A 177 -12.33 -15.34 17.12
CA GLU A 177 -13.43 -15.33 16.17
C GLU A 177 -14.66 -14.59 16.71
N LEU A 178 -14.83 -14.53 18.04
CA LEU A 178 -15.89 -13.75 18.69
C LEU A 178 -15.82 -12.25 18.37
N LEU A 179 -14.65 -11.72 18.00
CA LEU A 179 -14.46 -10.33 17.60
C LEU A 179 -14.73 -10.08 16.10
N SER A 180 -14.85 -11.13 15.29
CA SER A 180 -15.02 -11.00 13.83
C SER A 180 -16.28 -10.21 13.43
N PRO A 181 -17.46 -10.42 14.04
CA PRO A 181 -18.64 -9.61 13.74
C PRO A 181 -18.44 -8.12 14.04
N LEU A 182 -17.71 -7.79 15.10
CA LEU A 182 -17.42 -6.39 15.48
C LEU A 182 -16.49 -5.70 14.47
N ILE A 183 -15.47 -6.43 13.99
CA ILE A 183 -14.55 -5.93 12.97
C ILE A 183 -15.32 -5.66 11.67
N GLN A 184 -16.15 -6.61 11.23
CA GLN A 184 -16.95 -6.48 10.01
C GLN A 184 -17.93 -5.31 10.08
N GLU A 185 -18.62 -5.14 11.22
CA GLU A 185 -19.55 -4.03 11.41
C GLU A 185 -18.83 -2.67 11.37
N THR A 186 -17.63 -2.59 11.94
CA THR A 186 -16.81 -1.37 11.91
C THR A 186 -16.43 -0.98 10.48
N VAL A 187 -15.99 -1.95 9.67
CA VAL A 187 -15.66 -1.74 8.25
C VAL A 187 -16.92 -1.40 7.43
N LYS A 188 -18.06 -2.01 7.73
CA LYS A 188 -19.32 -1.72 7.06
C LYS A 188 -19.79 -0.29 7.33
N LYS A 189 -19.69 0.18 8.58
CA LYS A 189 -20.13 1.52 9.00
C LYS A 189 -19.45 2.65 8.21
N ILE A 190 -18.15 2.52 7.94
CA ILE A 190 -17.41 3.55 7.19
C ILE A 190 -17.82 3.68 5.72
N GLY A 191 -18.62 2.74 5.19
CA GLY A 191 -19.25 2.87 3.88
C GLY A 191 -20.48 3.78 3.86
N ALA A 192 -21.08 4.05 5.03
CA ALA A 192 -22.30 4.86 5.17
C ALA A 192 -22.09 6.12 6.03
N LEU A 193 -21.13 6.09 6.95
CA LEU A 193 -20.79 7.17 7.87
C LEU A 193 -19.34 7.59 7.67
N SER A 194 -19.02 8.86 7.94
CA SER A 194 -17.60 9.23 8.06
C SER A 194 -16.96 8.53 9.28
N PRO A 195 -15.64 8.27 9.25
CA PRO A 195 -14.93 7.73 10.42
C PRO A 195 -15.12 8.58 11.69
N TYR A 196 -15.31 9.90 11.53
CA TYR A 196 -15.60 10.82 12.63
C TYR A 196 -16.96 10.51 13.28
N GLU A 197 -18.00 10.34 12.48
CA GLU A 197 -19.35 10.04 12.99
C GLU A 197 -19.43 8.63 13.60
N ALA A 198 -18.75 7.66 12.98
CA ALA A 198 -18.79 6.25 13.37
C ALA A 198 -18.11 5.95 14.72
N GLN A 199 -17.28 6.85 15.26
CA GLN A 199 -16.54 6.60 16.50
C GLN A 199 -17.47 6.34 17.69
N THR A 200 -17.21 5.30 18.48
CA THR A 200 -17.94 5.05 19.73
C THR A 200 -16.95 4.65 20.84
N GLY A 201 -17.46 4.21 21.99
CA GLY A 201 -16.66 3.64 23.07
C GLY A 201 -16.30 4.62 24.20
N PRO A 202 -15.64 4.11 25.26
CA PRO A 202 -15.38 4.86 26.50
C PRO A 202 -14.45 6.05 26.31
N ALA A 203 -13.50 5.98 25.37
CA ALA A 203 -12.62 7.09 25.04
C ALA A 203 -13.41 8.30 24.53
N ARG A 204 -14.40 8.12 23.63
CA ARG A 204 -15.26 9.20 23.14
C ARG A 204 -16.09 9.84 24.25
N ARG A 205 -16.54 9.04 25.23
CA ARG A 205 -17.32 9.52 26.39
C ARG A 205 -16.48 10.09 27.54
N LYS A 206 -15.15 9.96 27.46
CA LYS A 206 -14.21 10.36 28.52
C LYS A 206 -14.45 9.61 29.84
N ASP A 207 -14.76 8.30 29.76
CA ASP A 207 -15.02 7.46 30.92
C ASP A 207 -13.70 7.15 31.70
N ALA A 208 -13.30 8.03 32.63
CA ALA A 208 -12.03 7.91 33.35
C ALA A 208 -11.90 6.61 34.18
N GLY A 209 -12.96 6.18 34.87
CA GLY A 209 -12.93 4.94 35.65
C GLY A 209 -12.77 3.69 34.78
N ILE A 210 -13.34 3.68 33.57
CA ILE A 210 -13.14 2.60 32.60
C ILE A 210 -11.70 2.62 32.07
N PHE A 211 -11.15 3.79 31.80
CA PHE A 211 -9.76 3.94 31.39
C PHE A 211 -8.79 3.36 32.44
N GLU A 212 -8.91 3.76 33.69
CA GLU A 212 -8.06 3.26 34.79
C GLU A 212 -8.18 1.76 34.97
N SER A 213 -9.42 1.23 34.92
CA SER A 213 -9.67 -0.20 34.99
C SER A 213 -9.01 -0.95 33.83
N HIS A 214 -9.17 -0.48 32.59
CA HIS A 214 -8.53 -1.14 31.44
C HIS A 214 -6.99 -1.10 31.55
N MET A 215 -6.43 0.03 31.99
CA MET A 215 -4.98 0.18 32.16
C MET A 215 -4.39 -0.75 33.22
N SER A 216 -5.15 -1.09 34.28
CA SER A 216 -4.71 -2.05 35.29
C SER A 216 -4.78 -3.50 34.82
N HIS A 217 -5.67 -3.83 33.87
CA HIS A 217 -5.83 -5.18 33.32
C HIS A 217 -4.81 -5.51 32.21
N LEU A 218 -4.33 -4.49 31.47
CA LEU A 218 -3.30 -4.70 30.46
C LEU A 218 -1.98 -5.09 31.12
N LYS A 219 -1.41 -6.26 30.76
CA LYS A 219 -0.15 -6.75 31.35
C LYS A 219 1.10 -6.18 30.69
N LYS A 220 1.08 -6.05 29.36
CA LYS A 220 2.23 -5.58 28.58
C LYS A 220 2.29 -4.06 28.54
N GLU A 221 3.47 -3.52 28.85
CA GLU A 221 3.70 -2.07 28.92
C GLU A 221 3.49 -1.38 27.56
N ASP A 222 3.88 -2.03 26.45
CA ASP A 222 3.67 -1.46 25.12
C ASP A 222 2.18 -1.38 24.75
N TYR A 223 1.36 -2.33 25.22
CA TYR A 223 -0.10 -2.27 24.99
C TYR A 223 -0.74 -1.14 25.79
N LYS A 224 -0.28 -0.91 27.03
CA LYS A 224 -0.70 0.25 27.84
C LYS A 224 -0.40 1.56 27.13
N LYS A 225 0.82 1.72 26.60
CA LYS A 225 1.22 2.93 25.87
C LYS A 225 0.35 3.16 24.64
N ILE A 226 0.14 2.13 23.81
CA ILE A 226 -0.72 2.23 22.62
C ILE A 226 -2.15 2.59 23.03
N TYR A 227 -2.71 1.90 24.03
CA TYR A 227 -4.06 2.14 24.53
C TYR A 227 -4.24 3.58 25.04
N ALA A 228 -3.27 4.08 25.81
CA ALA A 228 -3.27 5.45 26.33
C ALA A 228 -3.21 6.49 25.21
N VAL A 229 -2.27 6.36 24.27
CA VAL A 229 -2.11 7.29 23.14
C VAL A 229 -3.35 7.33 22.26
N LEU A 230 -3.94 6.17 21.94
CA LEU A 230 -5.18 6.12 21.15
C LEU A 230 -6.37 6.70 21.91
N THR A 231 -6.49 6.43 23.21
CA THR A 231 -7.54 7.00 24.05
C THR A 231 -7.44 8.53 24.08
N GLU A 232 -6.24 9.06 24.35
CA GLU A 232 -5.98 10.50 24.36
C GLU A 232 -6.26 11.14 23.00
N SER A 233 -5.79 10.51 21.91
CA SER A 233 -6.02 11.00 20.54
C SER A 233 -7.52 11.08 20.20
N ILE A 234 -8.30 10.06 20.55
CA ILE A 234 -9.76 10.06 20.41
C ILE A 234 -10.35 11.19 21.28
N GLN A 235 -10.00 11.26 22.56
CA GLN A 235 -10.51 12.30 23.45
C GLN A 235 -10.20 13.71 22.97
N ASN A 236 -9.04 13.96 22.39
CA ASN A 236 -8.66 15.26 21.82
C ASN A 236 -9.46 15.58 20.55
N THR A 237 -9.78 14.57 19.74
CA THR A 237 -10.56 14.71 18.51
C THR A 237 -12.03 15.02 18.78
N TYR A 238 -12.64 14.39 19.79
CA TYR A 238 -14.07 14.55 20.13
C TYR A 238 -14.31 15.45 21.34
N GLY A 239 -13.24 15.93 21.98
CA GLY A 239 -13.29 16.55 23.30
C GLY A 239 -13.59 18.04 23.35
N LYS A 240 -13.83 18.70 22.22
CA LYS A 240 -14.37 20.07 22.21
C LYS A 240 -15.86 20.02 22.57
N LYS A 241 -16.24 20.82 23.57
CA LYS A 241 -17.61 21.06 24.00
C LYS A 241 -18.48 21.44 22.80
N LEU A 242 -19.70 20.91 22.76
CA LEU A 242 -20.84 21.59 22.13
C LEU A 242 -20.95 23.02 22.68
#